data_AF-A0A7J3D9Y9-F1
#
_entry.id   AF-A0A7J3D9Y9-F1
#
_cell.length_a   1.000
_cell.length_b   1.000
_cell.length_c   1.000
_cell.angle_alpha   90.00
_cell.angle_beta   90.00
_cell.angle_gamma   90.00
#
_symmetry.space_group_name_H-M   'P 1'
#
loop_
_entity.id
_entity.type
_entity.pdbx_description
1 polymer ?
#
loop_
_entity_poly.entity_id
_entity_poly.type
_entity_poly.pdbx_seq_one_letter_code
_entity_poly.pdbx_strand_id
1 'polypeptide(L)'
;MKFCYCPDCKILRPKNWYSREKCEVCGARCKVIRVKTTVLGWLSYFFSLVAILFLVDFIAGDHAFLKSLDFMEAIPSELFVALIFVSIFAAFIFQYLELARATKTAKGLIKGK
;
A
#
# COMPACT_ATOMS: atom_id res chain seq x y z
N MET A 1 -3.79 -8.05 -4.22
CA MET A 1 -2.37 -8.15 -4.60
C MET A 1 -2.10 -9.31 -5.56
N LYS A 2 -1.07 -9.21 -6.41
CA LYS A 2 -0.65 -10.28 -7.34
C LYS A 2 0.74 -10.78 -6.91
N PHE A 3 0.94 -12.08 -6.93
CA PHE A 3 2.23 -12.73 -6.68
C PHE A 3 2.65 -13.54 -7.91
N CYS A 4 3.95 -13.66 -8.10
CA CYS A 4 4.60 -14.44 -9.14
C CYS A 4 5.35 -15.58 -8.44
N TYR A 5 4.96 -16.83 -8.73
CA TYR A 5 5.59 -18.03 -8.20
C TYR A 5 6.33 -18.76 -9.32
N CYS A 6 7.61 -19.05 -9.12
CA CYS A 6 8.40 -19.89 -10.03
C CYS A 6 8.36 -21.34 -9.54
N PRO A 7 7.83 -22.30 -10.33
CA PRO A 7 7.84 -23.71 -9.93
C PRO A 7 9.25 -24.30 -9.86
N ASP A 8 10.16 -23.87 -10.75
CA ASP A 8 11.52 -24.41 -10.81
C ASP A 8 12.38 -23.93 -9.63
N CYS A 9 12.45 -22.61 -9.40
CA CYS A 9 13.23 -22.03 -8.31
C CYS A 9 12.51 -22.04 -6.95
N LYS A 10 11.22 -22.38 -6.90
CA LYS A 10 10.35 -22.31 -5.70
C LYS A 10 10.30 -20.92 -5.04
N ILE A 11 10.55 -19.87 -5.81
CA ILE A 11 10.56 -18.47 -5.32
C ILE A 11 9.15 -17.88 -5.47
N LEU A 12 8.68 -17.24 -4.40
CA LEU A 12 7.44 -16.46 -4.37
C LEU A 12 7.76 -14.99 -4.12
N ARG A 13 7.22 -14.11 -4.96
CA ARG A 13 7.44 -12.66 -4.87
C ARG A 13 6.18 -11.87 -5.22
N PRO A 14 6.00 -10.67 -4.67
CA PRO A 14 5.01 -9.73 -5.19
C PRO A 14 5.27 -9.45 -6.67
N LYS A 15 4.21 -9.39 -7.47
CA LYS A 15 4.30 -9.04 -8.88
C LYS A 15 4.18 -7.53 -9.01
N ASN A 16 5.29 -6.87 -9.35
CA ASN A 16 5.27 -5.47 -9.74
C ASN A 16 4.49 -5.29 -11.05
N TRP A 17 3.81 -4.15 -11.22
CA TRP A 17 3.05 -3.84 -12.43
C TRP A 17 3.93 -3.91 -13.70
N TYR A 18 5.18 -3.47 -13.58
CA TYR A 18 6.16 -3.43 -14.67
C TYR A 18 6.96 -4.74 -14.84
N SER A 19 6.84 -5.70 -13.91
CA SER A 19 7.61 -6.95 -13.99
C SER A 19 6.98 -7.90 -15.01
N ARG A 20 7.77 -8.28 -16.02
CA ARG A 20 7.42 -9.36 -16.96
C ARG A 20 7.14 -10.63 -16.17
N GLU A 21 6.21 -11.46 -16.64
CA GLU A 21 5.77 -12.72 -15.99
C GLU A 21 6.84 -13.83 -16.04
N LYS A 22 8.08 -13.48 -15.69
CA LYS A 22 9.25 -14.33 -15.73
C LYS A 22 9.94 -14.32 -14.37
N CYS A 23 10.53 -15.45 -14.00
CA CYS A 23 11.43 -15.53 -12.87
C CYS A 23 12.69 -14.72 -13.16
N GLU A 24 13.14 -13.91 -12.20
CA GLU A 24 14.42 -13.16 -12.34
C GLU A 24 15.65 -14.06 -12.23
N VAL A 25 15.51 -15.26 -11.64
CA VAL A 25 16.62 -16.20 -11.48
C VAL A 25 16.79 -17.07 -12.72
N CYS A 26 15.72 -17.74 -13.18
CA CYS A 26 15.80 -18.71 -14.28
C CYS A 26 15.16 -18.23 -15.60
N GLY A 27 14.50 -17.07 -15.62
CA GLY A 27 13.80 -16.56 -16.82
C GLY A 27 12.53 -17.31 -17.23
N ALA A 28 12.19 -18.42 -16.57
CA ALA A 28 10.99 -19.21 -16.85
C ALA A 28 9.69 -18.44 -16.54
N ARG A 29 8.58 -18.80 -17.20
CA ARG A 29 7.28 -18.17 -16.94
C ARG A 29 6.81 -18.47 -15.52
N CYS A 30 6.40 -17.44 -14.79
CA CYS A 30 5.89 -17.61 -13.43
C CYS A 30 4.37 -17.78 -13.39
N LYS A 31 3.90 -18.56 -12.41
CA LYS A 31 2.47 -18.72 -12.14
C LYS A 31 1.98 -17.52 -11.33
N VAL A 32 0.99 -16.80 -11.87
CA VAL A 32 0.42 -15.63 -11.20
C VAL A 32 -0.64 -16.07 -10.20
N ILE A 33 -0.43 -15.74 -8.93
CA ILE A 33 -1.38 -15.99 -7.84
C ILE A 33 -2.03 -14.65 -7.48
N ARG A 34 -3.36 -14.60 -7.52
CA ARG A 34 -4.12 -13.41 -7.13
C ARG A 34 -4.65 -13.59 -5.71
N VAL A 35 -4.26 -12.69 -4.82
CA VAL A 35 -4.77 -12.64 -3.44
C VAL A 35 -5.68 -11.41 -3.32
N LYS A 36 -6.91 -11.62 -2.84
CA LYS A 36 -7.88 -10.54 -2.63
C LYS A 36 -7.39 -9.59 -1.53
N THR A 37 -7.43 -8.30 -1.82
CA THR A 37 -7.13 -7.24 -0.85
C THR A 37 -8.17 -7.26 0.26
N THR A 38 -7.76 -7.14 1.52
CA THR A 38 -8.69 -7.02 2.65
C THR A 38 -8.89 -5.58 3.10
N VAL A 39 -9.70 -5.41 4.14
CA VAL A 39 -9.89 -4.16 4.88
C VAL A 39 -8.55 -3.52 5.25
N LEU A 40 -7.51 -4.29 5.60
CA LEU A 40 -6.18 -3.73 5.90
C LEU A 40 -5.59 -2.98 4.70
N GLY A 41 -5.68 -3.55 3.50
CA GLY A 41 -5.22 -2.86 2.29
C GLY A 41 -6.06 -1.62 1.97
N TRP A 42 -7.37 -1.68 2.22
CA TRP A 42 -8.24 -0.51 2.06
C TRP A 42 -7.93 0.60 3.06
N LEU A 43 -7.64 0.27 4.32
CA LEU A 43 -7.21 1.25 5.32
C LEU A 43 -5.89 1.90 4.92
N SER A 44 -4.93 1.13 4.38
CA SER A 44 -3.68 1.71 3.88
C SER A 44 -3.93 2.75 2.77
N TYR A 45 -4.80 2.44 1.79
CA TYR A 45 -5.15 3.40 0.74
C TYR A 45 -5.88 4.62 1.29
N PHE A 46 -6.77 4.43 2.26
CA PHE A 46 -7.48 5.51 2.92
C PHE A 46 -6.52 6.48 3.61
N PHE A 47 -5.64 5.98 4.48
CA PHE A 47 -4.65 6.81 5.17
C PHE A 47 -3.64 7.45 4.20
N SER A 48 -3.28 6.77 3.11
CA SER A 48 -2.44 7.34 2.05
C SER A 48 -3.12 8.51 1.35
N LEU A 49 -4.41 8.36 1.02
CA LEU A 49 -5.20 9.42 0.39
C LEU A 49 -5.34 10.63 1.31
N VAL A 50 -5.66 10.39 2.59
CA VAL A 50 -5.75 11.44 3.61
C VAL A 50 -4.42 12.19 3.74
N ALA A 51 -3.29 11.47 3.81
CA ALA A 51 -1.96 12.08 3.85
C ALA A 51 -1.66 12.94 2.61
N ILE A 52 -2.02 12.46 1.41
CA ILE A 52 -1.82 13.21 0.16
C ILE A 52 -2.67 14.49 0.16
N LEU A 53 -3.94 14.41 0.58
CA LEU A 53 -4.82 15.57 0.63
C LEU A 53 -4.27 16.64 1.58
N PHE A 54 -3.83 16.24 2.77
CA PHE A 54 -3.19 17.17 3.71
C PHE A 54 -1.87 17.73 3.18
N LEU A 55 -1.04 16.91 2.54
CA LEU A 55 0.23 17.37 1.97
C LEU A 55 0.01 18.35 0.81
N VAL A 56 -0.96 18.10 -0.07
CA VAL A 56 -1.30 19.00 -1.18
C VAL A 56 -1.80 20.33 -0.63
N ASP A 57 -2.67 20.31 0.37
CA ASP A 57 -3.17 21.52 1.01
C ASP A 57 -2.04 22.29 1.73
N PHE A 58 -1.10 21.58 2.38
CA PHE A 58 0.12 22.17 2.95
C PHE A 58 0.93 22.94 1.91
N ILE A 59 1.19 22.30 0.76
CA ILE A 59 2.05 22.84 -0.30
C ILE A 59 1.36 23.99 -1.03
N ALA A 60 0.04 23.94 -1.19
CA ALA A 60 -0.73 24.99 -1.82
C ALA A 60 -0.71 26.31 -1.03
N GLY A 61 -0.36 26.29 0.25
CA GLY A 61 -0.11 27.47 1.09
C GLY A 61 -1.36 28.29 1.47
N ASP A 62 -2.49 28.06 0.80
CA ASP A 62 -3.73 28.83 1.01
C ASP A 62 -4.76 28.09 1.89
N HIS A 63 -4.46 26.85 2.28
CA HIS A 63 -5.33 25.94 3.04
C HIS A 63 -6.78 25.85 2.51
N ALA A 64 -6.97 26.11 1.21
CA ALA A 64 -8.29 26.35 0.62
C ALA A 64 -9.21 25.12 0.75
N PHE A 65 -8.65 23.91 0.68
CA PHE A 65 -9.42 22.68 0.82
C PHE A 65 -9.91 22.52 2.26
N LEU A 66 -9.11 22.89 3.25
CA LEU A 66 -9.44 22.72 4.66
C LEU A 66 -10.26 23.88 5.24
N LYS A 67 -10.07 25.10 4.73
CA LYS A 67 -10.98 26.24 4.97
C LYS A 67 -12.40 25.91 4.51
N SER A 68 -12.55 25.14 3.42
CA SER A 68 -13.88 24.74 2.93
C SER A 68 -14.59 23.69 3.80
N LEU A 69 -13.85 23.01 4.70
CA LEU A 69 -14.39 21.97 5.57
C LEU A 69 -14.72 22.48 6.98
N ASP A 70 -14.57 23.78 7.26
CA ASP A 70 -14.74 24.42 8.59
C ASP A 70 -13.93 23.78 9.74
N PHE A 71 -13.07 22.80 9.41
CA PHE A 71 -12.48 21.88 10.38
C PHE A 71 -11.11 22.37 10.90
N MET A 72 -10.56 23.43 10.31
CA MET A 72 -9.12 23.75 10.39
C MET A 72 -8.79 25.25 10.53
N GLU A 73 -9.74 26.09 10.93
CA GLU A 73 -9.44 27.53 11.14
C GLU A 73 -8.54 27.77 12.38
N ALA A 74 -8.37 26.76 13.24
CA ALA A 74 -7.63 26.88 14.51
C ALA A 74 -6.51 25.84 14.72
N ILE A 75 -6.14 25.04 13.71
CA ILE A 75 -5.11 24.00 13.88
C ILE A 75 -3.71 24.61 13.68
N PRO A 76 -2.81 24.52 14.69
CA PRO A 76 -1.44 25.01 14.56
C PRO A 76 -0.68 24.17 13.52
N SER A 77 0.23 24.82 12.78
CA SER A 77 0.94 24.21 11.65
C SER A 77 1.76 22.98 12.06
N GLU A 78 2.24 22.92 13.30
CA GLU A 78 2.96 21.76 13.83
C GLU A 78 2.05 20.54 13.97
N LEU A 79 0.80 20.74 14.44
CA LEU A 79 -0.18 19.67 14.56
C LEU A 79 -0.61 19.17 13.17
N PHE A 80 -0.69 20.08 12.21
CA PHE A 80 -0.99 19.72 10.83
C PHE A 80 0.08 18.81 10.21
N VAL A 81 1.36 19.17 10.37
CA VAL A 81 2.48 18.34 9.93
C VAL A 81 2.46 16.99 10.65
N ALA A 82 2.18 16.98 11.97
CA ALA A 82 2.05 15.73 12.72
C ALA A 82 0.96 14.81 12.16
N LEU A 83 -0.21 15.35 11.78
CA LEU A 83 -1.29 14.58 11.17
C LEU A 83 -0.90 13.95 9.83
N ILE A 84 -0.12 14.65 9.00
CA ILE A 84 0.44 14.09 7.76
C ILE A 84 1.33 12.89 8.10
N PHE A 85 2.29 13.06 9.01
CA PHE A 85 3.22 11.99 9.39
C PHE A 85 2.50 10.79 10.01
N VAL A 86 1.56 11.02 10.92
CA VAL A 86 0.76 9.95 11.53
C VAL A 86 -0.05 9.19 10.48
N SER A 87 -0.64 9.89 9.52
CA SER A 87 -1.39 9.26 8.42
C SER A 87 -0.49 8.40 7.54
N ILE A 88 0.70 8.91 7.18
CA ILE A 88 1.70 8.15 6.42
C ILE A 88 2.15 6.90 7.20
N PHE A 89 2.45 7.06 8.49
CA PHE A 89 2.91 5.96 9.33
C PHE A 89 1.83 4.88 9.49
N ALA A 90 0.58 5.29 9.72
CA ALA A 90 -0.56 4.39 9.75
C ALA A 90 -0.72 3.64 8.42
N ALA A 91 -0.61 4.35 7.29
CA ALA A 91 -0.67 3.73 5.97
C ALA A 91 0.41 2.65 5.78
N PHE A 92 1.65 2.91 6.22
CA PHE A 92 2.74 1.94 6.18
C PHE A 92 2.48 0.71 7.05
N ILE A 93 1.97 0.90 8.27
CA ILE A 93 1.61 -0.23 9.15
C ILE A 93 0.57 -1.12 8.46
N PHE A 94 -0.52 -0.54 7.96
CA PHE A 94 -1.57 -1.31 7.29
C PHE A 94 -1.08 -1.99 6.01
N GLN A 95 -0.23 -1.32 5.24
CA GLN A 95 0.40 -1.88 4.05
C GLN A 95 1.27 -3.10 4.40
N TYR A 96 2.08 -2.99 5.46
CA TYR A 96 2.95 -4.07 5.93
C TYR A 96 2.13 -5.28 6.39
N LEU A 97 1.08 -5.04 7.18
CA LEU A 97 0.18 -6.09 7.66
C LEU A 97 -0.54 -6.81 6.51
N GLU A 98 -1.07 -6.05 5.54
CA GLU A 98 -1.71 -6.64 4.35
C GLU A 98 -0.70 -7.44 3.51
N LEU A 99 0.53 -6.95 3.35
CA LEU A 99 1.58 -7.67 2.62
C LEU A 99 1.97 -8.98 3.33
N ALA A 100 2.15 -8.95 4.64
CA ALA A 100 2.47 -10.14 5.44
C ALA A 100 1.36 -11.20 5.33
N ARG A 101 0.11 -10.78 5.51
CA ARG A 101 -1.07 -11.63 5.37
C ARG A 101 -1.21 -12.18 3.95
N ALA A 102 -1.10 -11.34 2.92
CA ALA A 102 -1.21 -11.75 1.53
C ALA A 102 -0.11 -12.73 1.13
N THR A 103 1.11 -12.55 1.65
CA THR A 103 2.23 -13.47 1.44
C THR A 103 1.96 -14.83 2.08
N LYS A 104 1.42 -14.85 3.32
CA LYS A 104 1.03 -16.11 3.99
C LYS A 104 -0.06 -16.84 3.21
N THR A 105 -1.08 -16.13 2.74
CA THR A 105 -2.15 -16.70 1.90
C THR A 105 -1.60 -17.25 0.58
N ALA A 106 -0.71 -16.51 -0.10
CA ALA A 106 -0.10 -16.96 -1.35
C ALA A 106 0.74 -18.24 -1.14
N LYS A 107 1.52 -18.33 -0.06
CA LYS A 107 2.25 -19.56 0.31
C LYS A 107 1.30 -20.74 0.58
N GLY A 108 0.18 -20.50 1.27
CA GLY A 108 -0.84 -21.53 1.52
C GLY A 108 -1.45 -22.07 0.23
N LEU A 109 -1.77 -21.19 -0.72
CA LEU A 109 -2.33 -21.57 -2.03
C LEU A 109 -1.36 -22.35 -2.92
N ILE A 110 -0.05 -22.26 -2.67
CA ILE A 110 0.96 -23.08 -3.36
C ILE A 110 1.01 -24.49 -2.77
N LYS A 111 0.93 -24.62 -1.44
CA LYS A 111 1.02 -25.92 -0.75
C LYS A 111 -0.23 -26.79 -0.89
N GLY A 112 -1.39 -26.18 -1.09
CA GLY A 112 -2.66 -26.88 -1.28
C GLY A 112 -2.98 -27.24 -2.74
N LYS A 113 -2.03 -27.06 -3.67
CA LYS A 113 -2.13 -27.45 -5.08
C LYS A 113 -1.05 -28.46 -5.40
#